data_AF-A0A1B7ZCS8-F1
#
_entry.id   AF-A0A1B7ZCS8-F1
#
_cell.length_a   1.000
_cell.length_b   1.000
_cell.length_c   1.000
_cell.angle_alpha   90.00
_cell.angle_beta   90.00
_cell.angle_gamma   90.00
#
_symmetry.space_group_name_H-M   'P 1'
#
loop_
_entity.id
_entity.type
_entity.pdbx_description
1 polymer ?
#
loop_
_entity_poly.entity_id
_entity_poly.type
_entity_poly.pdbx_seq_one_letter_code
_entity_poly.pdbx_strand_id
1 'polypeptide(L)'
;MKKVIVLFVCMLVSAVGVSQSNLPASSEDISIEQQKEFDEVKKKVDKKEAKAKKEKKEAAEKKKEEKLKKQIKSKEKSISSEEKQIEKLRSQLEKGKIKGTLSPVDIQKKEDKIAKCQMKIMKQQEKLKKLNRKL
;
A
#
# COMPACT_ATOMS: atom_id res chain seq x y z
N MET A 1 -22.08 -27.96 -14.25
CA MET A 1 -21.10 -28.39 -13.23
C MET A 1 -21.72 -28.82 -11.90
N LYS A 2 -22.81 -28.19 -11.42
CA LYS A 2 -23.47 -28.61 -10.15
C LYS A 2 -24.06 -30.04 -10.18
N LYS A 3 -24.59 -30.49 -11.33
CA LYS A 3 -25.15 -31.85 -11.49
C LYS A 3 -24.11 -32.97 -11.45
N VAL A 4 -22.87 -32.69 -11.84
CA VAL A 4 -21.75 -33.67 -11.80
C VAL A 4 -21.27 -33.88 -10.36
N ILE A 5 -21.28 -32.81 -9.56
CA ILE A 5 -20.88 -32.87 -8.14
C ILE A 5 -21.90 -33.68 -7.32
N VAL A 6 -23.20 -33.50 -7.57
CA VAL A 6 -24.25 -34.28 -6.88
C VAL A 6 -24.16 -35.78 -7.22
N LEU A 7 -23.83 -36.12 -8.46
CA LEU A 7 -23.68 -37.51 -8.91
C LEU A 7 -22.44 -38.18 -8.29
N PHE A 8 -21.35 -37.42 -8.13
CA PHE A 8 -20.13 -37.89 -7.46
C PHE A 8 -20.32 -38.08 -5.95
N VAL A 9 -21.11 -37.22 -5.30
CA VAL A 9 -21.44 -37.35 -3.87
C VAL A 9 -22.41 -38.52 -3.63
N CYS A 10 -23.34 -38.79 -4.53
CA CYS A 10 -24.27 -39.92 -4.42
C CYS A 10 -23.55 -41.27 -4.60
N MET A 11 -22.56 -41.35 -5.49
CA MET A 11 -21.74 -42.56 -5.70
C MET A 11 -20.86 -42.92 -4.49
N LEU A 12 -20.41 -41.92 -3.71
CA LEU A 12 -19.62 -42.14 -2.49
C LEU A 12 -20.45 -42.67 -1.32
N VAL A 13 -21.75 -42.37 -1.25
CA VAL A 13 -22.65 -42.87 -0.19
C VAL A 13 -23.04 -44.33 -0.43
N SER A 14 -23.14 -44.76 -1.69
CA SER A 14 -23.48 -46.15 -2.04
C SER A 14 -22.35 -47.16 -1.72
N ALA A 15 -21.09 -46.70 -1.59
CA ALA A 15 -19.97 -47.57 -1.25
C ALA A 15 -19.89 -47.92 0.26
N VAL A 16 -20.62 -47.20 1.11
CA VAL A 16 -20.60 -47.42 2.58
C VAL A 16 -21.63 -48.47 3.03
N GLY A 17 -22.54 -48.91 2.16
CA GLY A 17 -23.65 -49.82 2.52
C GLY A 17 -23.39 -51.32 2.41
N VAL A 18 -22.26 -51.77 1.85
CA VAL A 18 -22.05 -53.19 1.45
C VAL A 18 -20.98 -53.92 2.28
N SER A 19 -20.64 -53.43 3.48
CA SER A 19 -19.67 -54.12 4.36
C SER A 19 -20.09 -54.12 5.83
N GLN A 20 -21.26 -54.68 6.14
CA GLN A 20 -21.60 -55.15 7.49
C GLN A 20 -21.81 -56.67 7.47
N SER A 21 -20.71 -57.42 7.51
CA SER A 21 -20.73 -58.79 8.03
C SER A 21 -19.35 -59.11 8.60
N ASN A 22 -19.34 -59.45 9.89
CA ASN A 22 -18.23 -59.84 10.79
C ASN A 22 -17.57 -58.72 11.63
N LEU A 23 -17.97 -58.69 12.90
CA LEU A 23 -17.20 -58.22 14.07
C LEU A 23 -15.94 -59.09 14.29
N PRO A 24 -14.95 -58.73 15.14
CA PRO A 24 -14.81 -57.52 15.99
C PRO A 24 -13.42 -56.83 15.91
N ALA A 25 -13.25 -55.70 16.62
CA ALA A 25 -11.97 -55.07 17.00
C ALA A 25 -11.17 -54.31 15.91
N SER A 26 -11.64 -53.14 15.47
CA SER A 26 -10.77 -52.14 14.79
C SER A 26 -11.35 -50.70 14.80
N SER A 27 -12.34 -50.43 15.66
CA SER A 27 -13.04 -49.13 15.62
C SER A 27 -12.23 -47.96 16.20
N GLU A 28 -11.18 -48.23 16.98
CA GLU A 28 -10.36 -47.19 17.61
C GLU A 28 -9.24 -46.70 16.68
N ASP A 29 -8.60 -47.57 15.91
CA ASP A 29 -7.49 -47.20 15.01
C ASP A 29 -7.94 -46.32 13.83
N ILE A 30 -9.10 -46.62 13.24
CA ILE A 30 -9.65 -45.86 12.09
C ILE A 30 -10.02 -44.42 12.50
N SER A 31 -10.51 -44.24 13.73
CA SER A 31 -10.82 -42.93 14.30
C SER A 31 -9.54 -42.10 14.52
N ILE A 32 -8.48 -42.73 15.04
CA ILE A 32 -7.21 -42.06 15.34
C ILE A 32 -6.49 -41.61 14.05
N GLU A 33 -6.50 -42.41 12.98
CA GLU A 33 -5.90 -42.03 11.69
C GLU A 33 -6.66 -40.91 10.98
N GLN A 34 -7.99 -41.00 10.92
CA GLN A 34 -8.81 -39.91 10.38
C GLN A 34 -8.63 -38.62 11.17
N GLN A 35 -8.50 -38.69 12.49
CA GLN A 35 -8.29 -37.52 13.33
C GLN A 35 -6.89 -36.91 13.14
N LYS A 36 -5.86 -37.75 12.93
CA LYS A 36 -4.51 -37.30 12.54
C LYS A 36 -4.49 -36.63 11.16
N GLU A 37 -5.21 -37.16 10.18
CA GLU A 37 -5.34 -36.54 8.86
C GLU A 37 -6.09 -35.22 8.90
N PHE A 38 -7.19 -35.15 9.67
CA PHE A 38 -7.92 -33.90 9.89
C PHE A 38 -7.06 -32.84 10.59
N ASP A 39 -6.27 -33.22 11.61
CA ASP A 39 -5.35 -32.30 12.28
C ASP A 39 -4.18 -31.87 11.37
N GLU A 40 -3.69 -32.75 10.49
CA GLU A 40 -2.69 -32.38 9.49
C GLU A 40 -3.24 -31.41 8.45
N VAL A 41 -4.46 -31.65 7.96
CA VAL A 41 -5.16 -30.76 7.02
C VAL A 41 -5.43 -29.41 7.69
N LYS A 42 -5.89 -29.41 8.94
CA LYS A 42 -6.13 -28.19 9.73
C LYS A 42 -4.84 -27.39 9.95
N LYS A 43 -3.73 -28.06 10.31
CA LYS A 43 -2.40 -27.43 10.38
C LYS A 43 -1.92 -26.89 9.04
N LYS A 44 -2.19 -27.56 7.92
CA LYS A 44 -1.83 -27.10 6.57
C LYS A 44 -2.66 -25.87 6.17
N VAL A 45 -3.94 -25.84 6.51
CA VAL A 45 -4.83 -24.69 6.28
C VAL A 45 -4.40 -23.49 7.14
N ASP A 46 -4.16 -23.69 8.44
CA ASP A 46 -3.70 -22.63 9.34
C ASP A 46 -2.35 -22.05 8.90
N LYS A 47 -1.41 -22.89 8.48
CA LYS A 47 -0.13 -22.44 7.91
C LYS A 47 -0.32 -21.62 6.63
N LYS A 48 -1.27 -22.00 5.76
CA LYS A 48 -1.58 -21.25 4.53
C LYS A 48 -2.27 -19.93 4.84
N GLU A 49 -3.22 -19.88 5.77
CA GLU A 49 -3.84 -18.63 6.20
C GLU A 49 -2.82 -17.70 6.87
N ALA A 50 -1.95 -18.23 7.73
CA ALA A 50 -0.90 -17.44 8.36
C ALA A 50 0.08 -16.84 7.33
N LYS A 51 0.47 -17.62 6.31
CA LYS A 51 1.30 -17.12 5.20
C LYS A 51 0.56 -16.06 4.37
N ALA A 52 -0.69 -16.31 3.99
CA ALA A 52 -1.50 -15.34 3.25
C ALA A 52 -1.72 -14.04 4.05
N LYS A 53 -1.84 -14.12 5.37
CA LYS A 53 -1.98 -12.95 6.25
C LYS A 53 -0.66 -12.17 6.37
N LYS A 54 0.49 -12.85 6.39
CA LYS A 54 1.82 -12.21 6.33
C LYS A 54 2.05 -11.52 4.98
N GLU A 55 1.78 -12.19 3.87
CA GLU A 55 1.91 -11.62 2.52
C GLU A 55 1.00 -10.41 2.32
N LYS A 56 -0.25 -10.46 2.80
CA LYS A 56 -1.16 -9.30 2.77
C LYS A 56 -0.64 -8.11 3.58
N LYS A 57 -0.02 -8.36 4.74
CA LYS A 57 0.59 -7.30 5.57
C LYS A 57 1.80 -6.68 4.87
N GLU A 58 2.71 -7.50 4.35
CA GLU A 58 3.90 -7.02 3.61
C GLU A 58 3.51 -6.25 2.34
N ALA A 59 2.52 -6.72 1.59
CA ALA A 59 2.01 -6.00 0.42
C ALA A 59 1.35 -4.67 0.81
N ALA A 60 0.66 -4.61 1.95
CA ALA A 60 0.07 -3.37 2.45
C ALA A 60 1.13 -2.37 2.92
N GLU A 61 2.20 -2.83 3.57
CA GLU A 61 3.33 -1.99 3.99
C GLU A 61 4.10 -1.43 2.80
N LYS A 62 4.44 -2.27 1.82
CA LYS A 62 5.09 -1.82 0.57
C LYS A 62 4.25 -0.77 -0.16
N LYS A 63 2.92 -0.96 -0.24
CA LYS A 63 2.01 0.04 -0.83
C LYS A 63 1.97 1.35 -0.05
N LYS A 64 2.05 1.31 1.29
CA LYS A 64 2.11 2.53 2.13
C LYS A 64 3.43 3.27 1.90
N GLU A 65 4.54 2.56 1.89
CA GLU A 65 5.87 3.12 1.65
C GLU A 65 5.97 3.74 0.25
N GLU A 66 5.46 3.07 -0.79
CA GLU A 66 5.45 3.61 -2.15
C GLU A 66 4.60 4.87 -2.26
N LYS A 67 3.42 4.90 -1.60
CA LYS A 67 2.57 6.10 -1.52
C LYS A 67 3.29 7.25 -0.82
N LEU A 68 4.00 6.99 0.28
CA LEU A 68 4.79 7.99 1.00
C LEU A 68 5.92 8.53 0.12
N LYS A 69 6.70 7.66 -0.53
CA LYS A 69 7.74 8.05 -1.49
C LYS A 69 7.20 8.90 -2.64
N LYS A 70 6.04 8.53 -3.20
CA LYS A 70 5.35 9.33 -4.23
C LYS A 70 4.94 10.71 -3.72
N GLN A 71 4.42 10.81 -2.51
CA GLN A 71 4.06 12.10 -1.89
C GLN A 71 5.29 12.98 -1.63
N ILE A 72 6.40 12.39 -1.18
CA ILE A 72 7.68 13.10 -0.99
C ILE A 72 8.17 13.66 -2.31
N LYS A 73 8.31 12.82 -3.34
CA LYS A 73 8.74 13.24 -4.70
C LYS A 73 7.85 14.34 -5.27
N SER A 74 6.53 14.24 -5.09
CA SER A 74 5.60 15.27 -5.54
C SER A 74 5.84 16.60 -4.85
N LYS A 75 6.10 16.61 -3.53
CA LYS A 75 6.38 17.84 -2.79
C LYS A 75 7.75 18.42 -3.12
N GLU A 76 8.77 17.60 -3.30
CA GLU A 76 10.09 18.05 -3.77
C GLU A 76 9.99 18.74 -5.13
N LYS A 77 9.21 18.16 -6.06
CA LYS A 77 8.97 18.76 -7.37
C LYS A 77 8.23 20.10 -7.26
N SER A 78 7.24 20.21 -6.39
CA SER A 78 6.54 21.48 -6.15
C SER A 78 7.48 22.55 -5.59
N ILE A 79 8.32 22.22 -4.61
CA ILE A 79 9.34 23.12 -4.04
C ILE A 79 10.29 23.60 -5.15
N SER A 80 10.86 22.69 -5.93
CA SER A 80 11.77 23.04 -7.03
C SER A 80 11.11 23.94 -8.08
N SER A 81 9.83 23.73 -8.38
CA SER A 81 9.10 24.60 -9.30
C SER A 81 8.90 26.01 -8.73
N GLU A 82 8.58 26.13 -7.44
CA GLU A 82 8.45 27.43 -6.78
C GLU A 82 9.80 28.15 -6.67
N GLU A 83 10.89 27.44 -6.40
CA GLU A 83 12.26 27.99 -6.38
C GLU A 83 12.64 28.58 -7.74
N LYS A 84 12.41 27.84 -8.84
CA LYS A 84 12.64 28.34 -10.20
C LYS A 84 11.80 29.58 -10.51
N GLN A 85 10.59 29.66 -9.97
CA GLN A 85 9.74 30.84 -10.14
C GLN A 85 10.31 32.05 -9.39
N ILE A 86 10.80 31.86 -8.16
CA ILE A 86 11.48 32.90 -7.39
C ILE A 86 12.72 33.40 -8.14
N GLU A 87 13.54 32.49 -8.67
CA GLU A 87 14.75 32.84 -9.43
C GLU A 87 14.42 33.70 -10.65
N LYS A 88 13.40 33.31 -11.44
CA LYS A 88 12.92 34.11 -12.56
C LYS A 88 12.43 35.49 -12.13
N LEU A 89 11.66 35.56 -11.05
CA LEU A 89 11.15 36.82 -10.53
C LEU A 89 12.28 37.72 -10.05
N ARG A 90 13.27 37.18 -9.33
CA ARG A 90 14.47 37.90 -8.88
C ARG A 90 15.28 38.44 -10.06
N SER A 91 15.56 37.61 -11.06
CA SER A 91 16.28 38.04 -12.27
C SER A 91 15.56 39.16 -13.01
N GLN A 92 14.23 39.10 -13.12
CA GLN A 92 13.44 40.19 -13.71
C GLN A 92 13.51 41.47 -12.88
N LEU A 93 13.49 41.33 -11.55
CA LEU A 93 13.54 42.45 -10.61
C LEU A 93 14.89 43.16 -10.68
N GLU A 94 15.99 42.40 -10.66
CA GLU A 94 17.35 42.90 -10.79
C GLU A 94 17.57 43.59 -12.13
N LYS A 95 17.20 42.96 -13.24
CA LYS A 95 17.30 43.57 -14.58
C LYS A 95 16.48 44.85 -14.69
N GLY A 96 15.27 44.88 -14.15
CA GLY A 96 14.41 46.06 -14.22
C GLY A 96 14.82 47.18 -13.25
N LYS A 97 15.46 46.84 -12.11
CA LYS A 97 16.11 47.82 -11.21
C LYS A 97 17.31 48.47 -11.90
N ILE A 98 18.20 47.66 -12.51
CA ILE A 98 19.39 48.16 -13.24
C ILE A 98 18.98 49.04 -14.42
N LYS A 99 17.97 48.63 -15.19
CA LYS A 99 17.50 49.40 -16.35
C LYS A 99 16.62 50.60 -15.99
N GLY A 100 16.21 50.74 -14.72
CA GLY A 100 15.27 51.78 -14.28
C GLY A 100 13.87 51.67 -14.90
N THR A 101 13.54 50.55 -15.56
CA THR A 101 12.27 50.37 -16.30
C THR A 101 11.10 49.94 -15.40
N LEU A 102 11.38 49.55 -14.16
CA LEU A 102 10.35 49.14 -13.20
C LEU A 102 9.95 50.30 -12.30
N SER A 103 8.64 50.57 -12.24
CA SER A 103 8.05 51.49 -11.26
C SER A 103 8.24 50.96 -9.83
N PRO A 104 8.37 51.85 -8.82
CA PRO A 104 8.41 51.45 -7.41
C PRO A 104 7.27 50.52 -7.01
N VAL A 105 6.07 50.75 -7.55
CA VAL A 105 4.89 49.92 -7.27
C VAL A 105 5.05 48.50 -7.84
N ASP A 106 5.67 48.37 -9.02
CA ASP A 106 5.88 47.08 -9.66
C ASP A 106 7.00 46.28 -8.99
N ILE A 107 8.01 46.98 -8.48
CA ILE A 107 9.05 46.40 -7.62
C ILE A 107 8.39 45.78 -6.39
N GLN A 108 7.57 46.54 -5.66
CA GLN A 108 6.89 46.07 -4.46
C GLN A 108 5.97 44.87 -4.78
N LYS A 109 5.19 44.91 -5.86
CA LYS A 109 4.36 43.78 -6.30
C LYS A 109 5.17 42.52 -6.60
N LYS A 110 6.37 42.66 -7.20
CA LYS A 110 7.25 41.51 -7.47
C LYS A 110 7.89 40.99 -6.19
N GLU A 111 8.31 41.86 -5.28
CA GLU A 111 8.86 41.50 -3.97
C GLU A 111 7.81 40.77 -3.12
N ASP A 112 6.56 41.25 -3.09
CA ASP A 112 5.44 40.57 -2.44
C ASP A 112 5.18 39.17 -3.00
N LYS A 113 5.26 39.02 -4.33
CA LYS A 113 5.14 37.70 -4.99
C LYS A 113 6.28 36.78 -4.57
N ILE A 114 7.51 37.27 -4.50
CA ILE A 114 8.67 36.51 -4.03
C ILE A 114 8.44 36.07 -2.58
N ALA A 115 8.04 36.99 -1.69
CA ALA A 115 7.77 36.68 -0.28
C ALA A 115 6.66 35.62 -0.12
N LYS A 116 5.57 35.73 -0.90
CA LYS A 116 4.49 34.73 -0.91
C LYS A 116 4.98 33.36 -1.38
N CYS A 117 5.81 33.30 -2.41
CA CYS A 117 6.42 32.04 -2.88
C CYS A 117 7.37 31.46 -1.81
N GLN A 118 8.22 32.28 -1.18
CA GLN A 118 9.10 31.83 -0.10
C GLN A 118 8.31 31.25 1.08
N MET A 119 7.22 31.90 1.49
CA MET A 119 6.36 31.40 2.56
C MET A 119 5.72 30.04 2.19
N LYS A 120 5.32 29.84 0.93
CA LYS A 120 4.80 28.56 0.45
C LYS A 120 5.87 27.47 0.47
N ILE A 121 7.09 27.75 0.00
CA ILE A 121 8.23 26.85 0.08
C ILE A 121 8.49 26.43 1.52
N MET A 122 8.57 27.37 2.46
CA MET A 122 8.82 27.05 3.88
C MET A 122 7.74 26.10 4.44
N LYS A 123 6.46 26.37 4.15
CA LYS A 123 5.35 25.48 4.55
C LYS A 123 5.45 24.09 3.89
N GLN A 124 5.86 24.02 2.62
CA GLN A 124 6.03 22.75 1.91
C GLN A 124 7.24 21.96 2.44
N GLN A 125 8.36 22.62 2.72
CA GLN A 125 9.56 22.03 3.33
C GLN A 125 9.25 21.47 4.72
N GLU A 126 8.49 22.20 5.55
CA GLU A 126 8.07 21.69 6.86
C GLU A 126 7.19 20.44 6.72
N LYS A 127 6.23 20.46 5.79
CA LYS A 127 5.38 19.30 5.47
C LYS A 127 6.18 18.13 4.90
N LEU A 128 7.25 18.39 4.16
CA LEU A 128 8.15 17.37 3.63
C LEU A 128 8.99 16.75 4.75
N LYS A 129 9.57 17.56 5.63
CA LYS A 129 10.28 17.10 6.84
C LYS A 129 9.39 16.21 7.71
N LYS A 130 8.12 16.58 7.88
CA LYS A 130 7.12 15.75 8.59
C LYS A 130 6.83 14.42 7.89
N LEU A 131 6.85 14.36 6.55
CA LEU A 131 6.67 13.11 5.81
C LEU A 131 7.93 12.24 5.84
N ASN A 132 9.12 12.83 5.74
CA ASN A 132 10.39 12.08 5.83
C ASN A 132 10.61 11.46 7.21
N ARG A 133 10.05 12.05 8.28
CA ARG A 133 10.03 11.44 9.62
C ARG A 133 9.08 10.24 9.75
N LYS A 134 8.11 10.11 8.82
CA LYS A 134 7.11 9.03 8.81
C LYS A 134 7.50 7.88 7.88
N LEU A 135 8.49 8.11 7.03
CA LEU A 135 9.13 7.07 6.23
C LEU A 135 10.10 6.29 7.14
#